data_AF-A0A2V6GYJ1-F1
#
_entry.id   AF-A0A2V6GYJ1-F1
#
_cell.length_a   1.000
_cell.length_b   1.000
_cell.length_c   1.000
_cell.angle_alpha   90.00
_cell.angle_beta   90.00
_cell.angle_gamma   90.00
#
_symmetry.space_group_name_H-M   'P 1'
#
loop_
_entity.id
_entity.type
_entity.pdbx_description
1 polymer ?
#
loop_
_entity_poly.entity_id
_entity_poly.type
_entity_poly.pdbx_seq_one_letter_code
_entity_poly.pdbx_strand_id
1 'polypeptide(L)'
;ERARTNNVKLPDKFELGFDEFARTMPSTAVAALLGQELSQVQMFINILLDAKVDSITAFRRRPLPEERGASPTPTPSPGQRVATSAKPGGTPTPKLIERNVIEVTFKAAPGAARKVMNEITSSTSQFFIIRTLYVHNEKDKGPPRSRTGAPTPTPSPQASPGQSPAAALNFIVGTEHIEVSATVEMLRFTF
;
A
#
# COMPACT_ATOMS: atom_id res chain seq x y z
N GLU A 1 -16.02 0.88 14.70
CA GLU A 1 -15.71 0.09 15.91
C GLU A 1 -14.23 -0.23 16.07
N ARG A 2 -13.60 -1.05 15.20
CA ARG A 2 -12.21 -1.52 15.37
C ARG A 2 -11.16 -0.41 15.59
N ALA A 3 -11.23 0.69 14.86
CA ALA A 3 -10.31 1.82 15.04
C ALA A 3 -10.40 2.43 16.44
N ARG A 4 -11.62 2.58 16.98
CA ARG A 4 -11.85 3.03 18.37
C ARG A 4 -11.28 2.04 19.36
N THR A 5 -11.51 0.74 19.17
CA THR A 5 -10.97 -0.32 20.04
C THR A 5 -9.43 -0.31 20.08
N ASN A 6 -8.79 -0.06 18.94
CA ASN A 6 -7.34 -0.02 18.82
C ASN A 6 -6.73 1.37 19.05
N ASN A 7 -7.53 2.36 19.45
CA ASN A 7 -7.12 3.77 19.63
C ASN A 7 -6.44 4.40 18.41
N VAL A 8 -6.82 3.97 17.21
CA VAL A 8 -6.30 4.51 15.96
C VAL A 8 -7.16 5.69 15.52
N LYS A 9 -6.54 6.85 15.28
CA LYS A 9 -7.24 8.02 14.73
C LYS A 9 -7.44 7.85 13.23
N LEU A 10 -8.64 8.13 12.75
CA LEU A 10 -8.99 8.14 11.33
C LEU A 10 -9.26 9.58 10.87
N PRO A 11 -9.15 9.88 9.56
CA PRO A 11 -9.62 11.14 9.00
C PRO A 11 -11.12 11.34 9.27
N ASP A 12 -11.58 12.60 9.35
CA ASP A 12 -12.97 12.93 9.68
C ASP A 12 -13.98 12.32 8.70
N LYS A 13 -13.66 12.35 7.40
CA LYS A 13 -14.41 11.69 6.33
C LYS A 13 -13.57 10.53 5.82
N PHE A 14 -13.84 9.35 6.35
CA PHE A 14 -13.10 8.15 6.01
C PHE A 14 -14.03 7.11 5.41
N GLU A 15 -14.29 7.25 4.12
CA GLU A 15 -15.17 6.37 3.35
C GLU A 15 -14.35 5.35 2.55
N LEU A 16 -13.16 4.99 3.07
CA LEU A 16 -12.25 4.00 2.47
C LEU A 16 -11.85 4.34 1.02
N GLY A 17 -11.87 5.63 0.65
CA GLY A 17 -11.60 6.10 -0.71
C GLY A 17 -12.74 5.84 -1.71
N PHE A 18 -13.96 5.59 -1.22
CA PHE A 18 -15.19 5.47 -2.00
C PHE A 18 -16.12 6.67 -1.77
N ASP A 19 -15.54 7.85 -1.53
CA ASP A 19 -16.28 9.05 -1.13
C ASP A 19 -17.32 9.47 -2.19
N GLU A 20 -17.04 9.22 -3.47
CA GLU A 20 -17.99 9.44 -4.56
C GLU A 20 -19.28 8.59 -4.47
N PHE A 21 -19.21 7.44 -3.79
CA PHE A 21 -20.33 6.51 -3.67
C PHE A 21 -21.11 6.65 -2.36
N ALA A 22 -20.73 7.58 -1.49
CA ALA A 22 -21.48 7.85 -0.26
C ALA A 22 -22.86 8.47 -0.52
N ARG A 23 -23.03 9.12 -1.68
CA ARG A 23 -24.28 9.79 -2.08
C ARG A 23 -24.81 9.36 -3.44
N THR A 24 -24.01 8.63 -4.21
CA THR A 24 -24.34 8.23 -5.58
C THR A 24 -24.14 6.73 -5.73
N MET A 25 -25.13 6.03 -6.30
CA MET A 25 -24.95 4.60 -6.54
C MET A 25 -23.96 4.36 -7.69
N PRO A 26 -23.07 3.35 -7.57
CA PRO A 26 -22.23 2.94 -8.68
C PRO A 26 -23.09 2.35 -9.81
N SER A 27 -22.54 2.33 -11.03
CA SER A 27 -23.22 1.64 -12.14
C SER A 27 -23.29 0.14 -11.86
N THR A 28 -24.39 -0.49 -12.29
CA THR A 28 -24.61 -1.95 -12.10
C THR A 28 -23.53 -2.79 -12.76
N ALA A 29 -22.92 -2.30 -13.85
CA ALA A 29 -21.84 -2.96 -14.56
C ALA A 29 -20.54 -3.07 -13.75
N VAL A 30 -20.27 -2.13 -12.83
CA VAL A 30 -19.03 -2.11 -12.03
C VAL A 30 -19.26 -2.44 -10.55
N ALA A 31 -20.51 -2.55 -10.10
CA ALA A 31 -20.85 -2.73 -8.69
C ALA A 31 -20.14 -3.94 -8.05
N ALA A 32 -20.06 -5.08 -8.75
CA ALA A 32 -19.37 -6.27 -8.24
C ALA A 32 -17.85 -6.04 -8.09
N LEU A 33 -17.23 -5.34 -9.04
CA LEU A 33 -15.81 -5.00 -9.01
C LEU A 33 -15.49 -4.06 -7.85
N LEU A 34 -16.34 -3.05 -7.63
CA LEU A 34 -16.20 -2.11 -6.52
C LEU A 34 -16.39 -2.79 -5.17
N GLY A 35 -17.35 -3.72 -5.04
CA GLY A 35 -17.52 -4.52 -3.83
C GLY A 35 -16.29 -5.37 -3.51
N GLN A 36 -15.67 -5.95 -4.55
CA GLN A 36 -14.42 -6.67 -4.40
C GLN A 36 -13.29 -5.74 -3.94
N GLU A 37 -13.10 -4.60 -4.61
CA GLU A 37 -12.07 -3.63 -4.23
C GLU A 37 -12.27 -3.11 -2.79
N LEU A 38 -13.51 -2.81 -2.39
CA LEU A 38 -13.85 -2.40 -1.04
C LEU A 38 -13.42 -3.46 -0.01
N SER A 39 -13.63 -4.74 -0.30
CA SER A 39 -13.18 -5.84 0.56
C SER A 39 -11.66 -5.88 0.70
N GLN A 40 -10.92 -5.62 -0.39
CA GLN A 40 -9.46 -5.54 -0.40
C GLN A 40 -8.95 -4.36 0.44
N VAL A 41 -9.56 -3.19 0.25
CA VAL A 41 -9.25 -1.99 1.04
C VAL A 41 -9.54 -2.24 2.52
N GLN A 42 -10.67 -2.87 2.84
CA GLN A 42 -11.01 -3.18 4.23
C GLN A 42 -10.00 -4.15 4.86
N MET A 43 -9.54 -5.16 4.12
CA MET A 43 -8.46 -6.04 4.57
C MET A 43 -7.17 -5.24 4.84
N PHE A 44 -6.79 -4.36 3.93
CA PHE A 44 -5.63 -3.49 4.11
C PHE A 44 -5.75 -2.60 5.35
N ILE A 45 -6.88 -1.91 5.52
CA ILE A 45 -7.11 -1.04 6.68
C ILE A 45 -7.09 -1.86 7.98
N ASN A 46 -7.65 -3.06 8.00
CA ASN A 46 -7.58 -3.93 9.17
C ASN A 46 -6.13 -4.24 9.59
N ILE A 47 -5.21 -4.42 8.64
CA ILE A 47 -3.77 -4.59 8.94
C ILE A 47 -3.25 -3.37 9.71
N LEU A 48 -3.54 -2.15 9.25
CA LEU A 48 -3.11 -0.93 9.93
C LEU A 48 -3.72 -0.82 11.34
N LEU A 49 -5.00 -1.13 11.46
CA LEU A 49 -5.70 -1.07 12.74
C LEU A 49 -5.17 -2.12 13.74
N ASP A 50 -4.88 -3.34 13.29
CA ASP A 50 -4.36 -4.43 14.13
C ASP A 50 -2.90 -4.24 14.51
N ALA A 51 -2.15 -3.52 13.66
CA ALA A 51 -0.81 -3.06 14.00
C ALA A 51 -0.81 -1.93 15.04
N LYS A 52 -1.99 -1.34 15.33
CA LYS A 52 -2.16 -0.22 16.27
C LYS A 52 -1.28 0.97 15.89
N VAL A 53 -1.35 1.38 14.63
CA VAL A 53 -0.79 2.66 14.19
C VAL A 53 -1.47 3.81 14.95
N ASP A 54 -0.78 4.94 15.14
CA ASP A 54 -1.33 6.05 15.93
C ASP A 54 -2.48 6.73 15.19
N SER A 55 -2.29 6.94 13.88
CA SER A 55 -3.29 7.59 13.03
C SER A 55 -3.09 7.25 11.56
N ILE A 56 -4.19 7.18 10.82
CA ILE A 56 -4.18 7.28 9.35
C ILE A 56 -4.45 8.75 9.03
N THR A 57 -3.49 9.42 8.40
CA THR A 57 -3.57 10.87 8.10
C THR A 57 -4.08 11.13 6.70
N ALA A 58 -3.80 10.23 5.75
CA ALA A 58 -4.35 10.29 4.41
C ALA A 58 -4.61 8.89 3.87
N PHE A 59 -5.69 8.75 3.11
CA PHE A 59 -5.99 7.54 2.37
C PHE A 59 -6.69 7.93 1.07
N ARG A 60 -6.23 7.37 -0.04
CA ARG A 60 -6.81 7.62 -1.35
C ARG A 60 -6.81 6.34 -2.18
N ARG A 61 -7.97 6.02 -2.75
CA ARG A 61 -8.14 5.00 -3.78
C ARG A 61 -8.00 5.64 -5.15
N ARG A 62 -7.36 4.97 -6.10
CA ARG A 62 -7.40 5.38 -7.51
C ARG A 62 -8.61 4.72 -8.18
N PRO A 63 -9.48 5.50 -8.85
CA PRO A 63 -10.62 4.94 -9.57
C PRO A 63 -10.19 3.89 -10.59
N LEU A 64 -10.94 2.80 -10.66
CA LEU A 64 -10.79 1.74 -11.63
C LEU A 64 -11.03 2.28 -13.04
N PRO A 65 -10.32 1.78 -14.07
CA PRO A 65 -10.58 2.15 -15.46
C PRO A 65 -12.05 1.99 -15.87
N GLU A 66 -12.71 0.94 -15.37
CA GLU A 66 -14.09 0.58 -15.66
C GLU A 66 -15.10 1.60 -15.10
N GLU A 67 -14.73 2.36 -14.07
CA GLU A 67 -15.59 3.39 -13.48
C GLU A 67 -15.79 4.61 -14.40
N ARG A 68 -14.86 4.87 -15.33
CA ARG A 68 -14.94 6.03 -16.24
C ARG A 68 -15.90 5.82 -17.41
N GLY A 69 -16.54 4.65 -17.51
CA GLY A 69 -17.29 4.25 -18.69
C GLY A 69 -16.39 4.06 -19.92
N ALA A 70 -16.95 3.51 -21.01
CA ALA A 70 -16.22 3.41 -22.26
C ALA A 70 -15.82 4.83 -22.72
N SER A 71 -14.52 5.09 -22.84
CA SER A 71 -14.03 6.26 -23.57
C SER A 71 -14.64 6.22 -24.98
N PRO A 72 -15.21 7.32 -25.50
CA PRO A 72 -15.82 7.30 -26.82
C PRO A 72 -14.78 6.82 -27.83
N THR A 73 -15.10 5.73 -28.54
CA THR A 73 -14.34 5.28 -29.70
C THR A 73 -14.15 6.49 -30.61
N PRO A 74 -12.91 6.91 -30.94
CA PRO A 74 -12.71 8.04 -31.83
C PRO A 74 -13.40 7.72 -33.15
N THR A 75 -14.39 8.53 -33.51
CA THR A 75 -15.04 8.47 -34.81
C THR A 75 -13.96 8.64 -35.87
N PRO A 76 -13.78 7.69 -36.80
CA PRO A 76 -12.77 7.85 -37.85
C PRO A 76 -13.13 9.08 -38.68
N SER A 77 -12.28 10.10 -38.60
CA SER A 77 -12.38 11.25 -39.49
C SER A 77 -11.97 10.80 -40.90
N PRO A 78 -12.82 10.98 -41.93
CA PRO A 78 -12.46 10.59 -43.29
C PRO A 78 -11.41 11.59 -43.81
N GLY A 79 -10.16 11.16 -43.93
CA GLY A 79 -9.14 11.96 -44.64
C GLY A 79 -7.67 11.70 -44.35
N GLN A 80 -7.29 10.95 -43.30
CA GLN A 80 -5.87 10.82 -42.96
C GLN A 80 -5.30 9.47 -43.42
N ARG A 81 -4.45 9.51 -44.46
CA ARG A 81 -3.65 8.37 -44.93
C ARG A 81 -2.74 7.89 -43.81
N VAL A 82 -3.06 6.72 -43.25
CA VAL A 82 -2.23 5.99 -42.30
C VAL A 82 -1.10 5.31 -43.08
N ALA A 83 0.14 5.63 -42.75
CA ALA A 83 1.30 4.82 -43.12
C ALA A 83 1.18 3.47 -42.41
N THR A 84 0.94 2.43 -43.20
CA THR A 84 0.75 1.06 -42.73
C THR A 84 2.09 0.44 -42.34
N SER A 85 2.37 0.40 -41.04
CA SER A 85 3.29 -0.56 -40.46
C SER A 85 2.83 -0.96 -39.06
N ALA A 86 1.73 -1.71 -39.01
CA ALA A 86 1.40 -2.56 -37.86
C ALA A 86 0.78 -3.85 -38.40
N LYS A 87 1.49 -4.96 -38.18
CA LYS A 87 1.06 -6.32 -38.52
C LYS A 87 -0.22 -6.63 -37.73
N PRO A 88 -1.36 -6.93 -38.37
CA PRO A 88 -2.57 -7.38 -37.69
C PRO A 88 -2.42 -8.87 -37.36
N GLY A 89 -2.62 -9.27 -36.10
CA GLY A 89 -2.65 -10.69 -35.74
C GLY A 89 -2.06 -11.09 -34.39
N GLY A 90 -1.82 -10.16 -33.47
CA GLY A 90 -1.65 -10.53 -32.06
C GLY A 90 -3.01 -10.59 -31.39
N THR A 91 -3.53 -11.78 -31.10
CA THR A 91 -4.62 -11.93 -30.12
C THR A 91 -4.16 -11.23 -28.84
N PRO A 92 -4.91 -10.26 -28.28
CA PRO A 92 -4.53 -9.67 -27.00
C PRO A 92 -4.47 -10.81 -25.99
N THR A 93 -3.26 -11.09 -25.49
CA THR A 93 -3.10 -12.02 -24.38
C THR A 93 -4.04 -11.58 -23.27
N PRO A 94 -4.90 -12.47 -22.75
CA PRO A 94 -5.83 -12.11 -21.70
C PRO A 94 -5.06 -11.48 -20.54
N LYS A 95 -5.54 -10.34 -20.04
CA LYS A 95 -4.91 -9.66 -18.92
C LYS A 95 -5.31 -10.41 -17.66
N LEU A 96 -4.44 -11.34 -17.23
CA LEU A 96 -4.66 -12.23 -16.07
C LEU A 96 -4.61 -11.49 -14.72
N ILE A 97 -4.05 -10.28 -14.69
CA ILE A 97 -3.80 -9.52 -13.46
C ILE A 97 -4.23 -8.07 -13.66
N GLU A 98 -5.10 -7.61 -12.77
CA GLU A 98 -5.50 -6.23 -12.60
C GLU A 98 -4.89 -5.66 -11.31
N ARG A 99 -4.63 -4.34 -11.32
CA ARG A 99 -3.90 -3.63 -10.25
C ARG A 99 -4.74 -2.48 -9.74
N ASN A 100 -5.29 -2.64 -8.55
CA ASN A 100 -6.00 -1.58 -7.85
C ASN A 100 -5.00 -0.83 -6.98
N VAL A 101 -4.91 0.49 -7.13
CA VAL A 101 -3.85 1.27 -6.46
C VAL A 101 -4.46 2.10 -5.34
N ILE A 102 -3.86 1.99 -4.17
CA ILE A 102 -4.15 2.85 -3.02
C ILE A 102 -2.90 3.62 -2.59
N GLU A 103 -3.13 4.82 -2.08
CA GLU A 103 -2.13 5.68 -1.47
C GLU A 103 -2.53 5.87 -0.01
N VAL A 104 -1.62 5.62 0.92
CA VAL A 104 -1.87 5.74 2.34
C VAL A 104 -0.73 6.51 3.01
N THR A 105 -1.09 7.36 3.95
CA THR A 105 -0.17 7.97 4.90
C THR A 105 -0.66 7.71 6.32
N PHE A 106 0.24 7.24 7.18
CA PHE A 106 -0.08 6.96 8.58
C PHE A 106 1.11 7.29 9.48
N LYS A 107 0.82 7.53 10.75
CA LYS A 107 1.81 7.75 11.81
C LYS A 107 1.85 6.53 12.72
N ALA A 108 3.05 6.10 13.06
CA ALA A 108 3.25 4.91 13.88
C ALA A 108 4.58 4.97 14.65
N ALA A 109 4.65 4.28 15.78
CA ALA A 109 5.93 3.86 16.33
C ALA A 109 6.66 2.91 15.34
N PRO A 110 8.00 2.87 15.30
CA PRO A 110 8.74 2.05 14.34
C PRO A 110 8.39 0.55 14.39
N GLY A 111 8.07 0.03 15.59
CA GLY A 111 7.62 -1.36 15.74
C GLY A 111 6.27 -1.65 15.07
N ALA A 112 5.30 -0.74 15.21
CA ALA A 112 3.99 -0.86 14.57
C ALA A 112 4.11 -0.72 13.05
N ALA A 113 4.91 0.22 12.55
CA ALA A 113 5.17 0.34 11.11
C ALA A 113 5.78 -0.94 10.52
N ARG A 114 6.79 -1.54 11.19
CA ARG A 114 7.37 -2.82 10.77
C ARG A 114 6.32 -3.94 10.76
N LYS A 115 5.45 -3.98 11.76
CA LYS A 115 4.35 -4.95 11.80
C LYS A 115 3.44 -4.79 10.58
N VAL A 116 3.04 -3.57 10.22
CA VAL A 116 2.25 -3.31 9.00
C VAL A 116 2.96 -3.85 7.77
N MET A 117 4.25 -3.55 7.58
CA MET A 117 5.01 -4.02 6.42
C MET A 117 5.06 -5.55 6.36
N ASN A 118 5.34 -6.21 7.49
CA ASN A 118 5.39 -7.65 7.57
C ASN A 118 4.04 -8.29 7.20
N GLU A 119 2.95 -7.83 7.80
CA GLU A 119 1.59 -8.34 7.54
C GLU A 119 1.15 -8.14 6.08
N ILE A 120 1.52 -7.01 5.46
CA ILE A 120 1.29 -6.78 4.03
C ILE A 120 2.03 -7.84 3.20
N THR A 121 3.32 -8.07 3.50
CA THR A 121 4.15 -9.02 2.75
C THR A 121 3.83 -10.49 3.01
N SER A 122 3.26 -10.82 4.17
CA SER A 122 2.86 -12.18 4.55
C SER A 122 1.39 -12.47 4.29
N SER A 123 0.63 -11.52 3.71
CA SER A 123 -0.79 -11.70 3.46
C SER A 123 -1.05 -12.80 2.43
N THR A 124 -1.83 -13.81 2.83
CA THR A 124 -2.25 -14.91 1.95
C THR A 124 -3.64 -14.71 1.36
N SER A 125 -4.47 -13.87 1.99
CA SER A 125 -5.85 -13.61 1.56
C SER A 125 -5.93 -12.56 0.45
N GLN A 126 -4.97 -11.63 0.41
CA GLN A 126 -4.89 -10.60 -0.62
C GLN A 126 -3.43 -10.35 -0.98
N PHE A 127 -3.12 -10.34 -2.28
CA PHE A 127 -1.78 -10.05 -2.74
C PHE A 127 -1.58 -8.53 -2.81
N PHE A 128 -0.69 -8.01 -1.96
CA PHE A 128 -0.32 -6.60 -1.91
C PHE A 128 1.11 -6.38 -2.42
N ILE A 129 1.34 -5.31 -3.17
CA ILE A 129 2.68 -4.87 -3.59
C ILE A 129 2.90 -3.44 -3.12
N ILE A 130 3.88 -3.23 -2.24
CA ILE A 130 4.34 -1.89 -1.89
C ILE A 130 5.24 -1.39 -3.02
N ARG A 131 4.79 -0.38 -3.78
CA ARG A 131 5.58 0.23 -4.85
C ARG A 131 6.53 1.30 -4.36
N THR A 132 6.05 2.11 -3.44
CA THR A 132 6.81 3.20 -2.84
C THR A 132 6.59 3.17 -1.35
N LEU A 133 7.64 3.51 -0.61
CA LEU A 133 7.61 3.64 0.84
C LEU A 133 8.50 4.84 1.20
N TYR A 134 7.87 5.90 1.66
CA TYR A 134 8.53 7.07 2.22
C TYR A 134 8.39 7.01 3.73
N VAL A 135 9.50 7.18 4.44
CA VAL A 135 9.54 7.22 5.90
C VAL A 135 10.15 8.55 6.31
N HIS A 136 9.44 9.29 7.14
CA HIS A 136 9.86 10.57 7.69
C HIS A 136 9.78 10.51 9.22
N ASN A 137 10.83 10.95 9.91
CA ASN A 137 10.79 11.08 11.37
C ASN A 137 9.97 12.31 11.73
N GLU A 138 9.09 12.21 12.74
CA GLU A 138 8.33 13.38 13.17
C GLU A 138 9.18 14.49 13.79
N LYS A 139 10.41 14.16 14.22
CA LYS A 139 11.37 15.15 14.70
C LYS A 139 12.63 15.06 13.86
N ASP A 140 13.14 16.21 13.45
CA ASP A 140 14.43 16.33 12.78
C ASP A 140 15.61 16.21 13.76
N LYS A 141 15.50 15.34 14.78
CA LYS A 141 16.62 15.06 15.67
C LYS A 141 17.48 13.97 15.06
N GLY A 142 18.72 14.34 14.75
CA GLY A 142 19.72 13.38 14.27
C GLY A 142 19.92 12.21 15.26
N PRO A 143 20.42 11.07 14.78
CA PRO A 143 20.64 9.89 15.60
C PRO A 143 21.49 10.24 16.83
N PRO A 144 21.22 9.63 18.00
CA PRO A 144 22.03 9.85 19.20
C PRO A 144 23.50 9.59 18.85
N ARG A 145 24.37 10.58 19.14
CA ARG A 145 25.81 10.37 18.98
C ARG A 145 26.20 9.18 19.84
N SER A 146 26.87 8.19 19.23
CA SER A 146 27.52 7.12 19.97
C SER A 146 28.34 7.75 21.09
N ARG A 147 28.09 7.35 22.35
CA ARG A 147 28.98 7.70 23.45
C ARG A 147 30.31 7.01 23.14
N THR A 148 31.27 7.78 22.64
CA THR A 148 32.68 7.41 22.66
C THR A 148 33.06 7.05 24.09
N GLY A 149 33.43 5.78 24.30
CA GLY A 149 34.07 5.30 25.51
C GLY A 149 33.16 4.61 26.53
N ALA A 150 32.72 3.40 26.24
CA ALA A 150 32.50 2.39 27.27
C ALA A 150 33.45 1.22 26.96
N PRO A 151 34.25 0.73 27.94
CA PRO A 151 35.22 -0.32 27.69
C PRO A 151 34.53 -1.59 27.20
N THR A 152 35.13 -2.18 26.17
CA THR A 152 34.75 -3.43 25.53
C THR A 152 34.49 -4.53 26.58
N PRO A 153 33.30 -5.15 26.63
CA PRO A 153 33.13 -6.39 27.38
C PRO A 153 33.96 -7.49 26.71
N THR A 154 34.67 -8.27 27.51
CA THR A 154 35.50 -9.42 27.14
C THR A 154 34.73 -10.42 26.26
N PRO A 155 35.33 -11.00 25.21
CA PRO A 155 34.64 -11.94 24.33
C PRO A 155 34.30 -13.24 25.08
N SER A 156 33.02 -13.61 25.05
CA SER A 156 32.55 -14.95 25.46
C SER A 156 32.47 -15.87 24.23
N PRO A 157 32.59 -17.21 24.38
CA PRO A 157 32.97 -18.09 23.27
C PRO A 157 31.87 -18.34 22.24
N GLN A 158 32.23 -18.09 20.97
CA GLN A 158 31.86 -18.78 19.73
C GLN A 158 30.46 -19.45 19.63
N ALA A 159 29.56 -18.83 18.87
CA ALA A 159 28.36 -19.48 18.34
C ALA A 159 28.67 -20.31 17.09
N SER A 160 28.05 -21.49 17.00
CA SER A 160 28.17 -22.48 15.92
C SER A 160 27.76 -21.95 14.53
N PRO A 161 28.36 -22.46 13.43
CA PRO A 161 28.03 -22.04 12.08
C PRO A 161 26.69 -22.64 11.64
N GLY A 162 25.67 -21.79 11.43
CA GLY A 162 24.39 -22.26 10.90
C GLY A 162 23.21 -21.29 10.95
N GLN A 163 23.33 -20.14 11.62
CA GLN A 163 22.25 -19.16 11.66
C GLN A 163 22.75 -17.81 11.16
N SER A 164 22.62 -17.59 9.85
CA SER A 164 22.59 -16.23 9.31
C SER A 164 21.31 -15.57 9.83
N PRO A 165 21.37 -14.52 10.66
CA PRO A 165 20.19 -13.76 10.98
C PRO A 165 19.70 -13.13 9.67
N ALA A 166 18.42 -13.31 9.35
CA ALA A 166 17.75 -12.56 8.29
C ALA A 166 18.15 -11.09 8.45
N ALA A 167 18.68 -10.48 7.38
CA ALA A 167 19.20 -9.13 7.40
C ALA A 167 18.11 -8.18 7.93
N ALA A 168 18.19 -7.86 9.22
CA ALA A 168 17.25 -6.96 9.86
C ALA A 168 17.47 -5.60 9.21
N LEU A 169 16.44 -5.11 8.51
CA LEU A 169 16.41 -3.74 8.02
C LEU A 169 16.52 -2.82 9.24
N ASN A 170 17.75 -2.37 9.53
CA ASN A 170 18.03 -1.37 10.54
C ASN A 170 17.62 -0.02 9.96
N PHE A 171 16.36 0.34 10.16
CA PHE A 171 15.93 1.72 9.97
C PHE A 171 16.72 2.60 10.93
N ILE A 172 17.57 3.47 10.38
CA ILE A 172 18.20 4.57 11.13
C ILE A 172 17.13 5.65 11.33
N VAL A 173 16.08 5.30 12.05
CA VAL A 173 15.02 6.20 12.50
C VAL A 173 15.12 6.24 14.02
N GLY A 174 14.93 7.42 14.62
CA GLY A 174 14.97 7.55 16.07
C GLY A 174 13.96 6.60 16.75
N THR A 175 14.02 6.44 18.07
CA THR A 175 12.96 5.77 18.85
C THR A 175 11.64 6.55 18.87
N GLU A 176 11.48 7.49 17.95
CA GLU A 176 10.37 8.41 17.82
C GLU A 176 9.35 7.89 16.82
N HIS A 177 8.15 8.46 16.88
CA HIS A 177 7.11 8.15 15.91
C HIS A 177 7.54 8.63 14.53
N ILE A 178 7.16 7.84 13.54
CA ILE A 178 7.47 8.08 12.13
C ILE A 178 6.17 8.25 11.36
N GLU A 179 6.21 9.10 10.35
CA GLU A 179 5.19 9.17 9.31
C GLU A 179 5.63 8.30 8.13
N VAL A 180 4.73 7.43 7.69
CA VAL A 180 4.95 6.50 6.60
C VAL A 180 3.94 6.80 5.51
N SER A 181 4.42 7.09 4.30
CA SER A 181 3.59 7.21 3.10
C SER A 181 3.91 6.08 2.13
N ALA A 182 2.90 5.38 1.63
CA ALA A 182 3.07 4.25 0.74
C ALA A 182 2.07 4.28 -0.42
N THR A 183 2.55 3.90 -1.61
CA THR A 183 1.68 3.49 -2.72
C THR A 183 1.66 1.97 -2.75
N VAL A 184 0.47 1.38 -2.62
CA VAL A 184 0.26 -0.07 -2.57
C VAL A 184 -0.64 -0.50 -3.72
N GLU A 185 -0.26 -1.56 -4.42
CA GLU A 185 -1.13 -2.23 -5.37
C GLU A 185 -1.78 -3.45 -4.71
N MET A 186 -3.08 -3.59 -4.92
CA MET A 186 -3.87 -4.77 -4.58
C MET A 186 -4.11 -5.51 -5.89
N LEU A 187 -3.54 -6.71 -6.02
CA LEU A 187 -3.71 -7.50 -7.23
C LEU A 187 -5.07 -8.19 -7.24
N ARG A 188 -5.72 -8.16 -8.39
CA ARG A 188 -6.90 -8.95 -8.70
C ARG A 188 -6.57 -9.89 -9.84
N PHE A 189 -6.83 -11.18 -9.64
CA PHE A 189 -6.66 -12.20 -10.67
C PHE A 189 -7.98 -12.43 -11.40
N THR A 190 -7.91 -12.60 -12.73
CA THR A 190 -9.08 -12.61 -13.64
C THR A 190 -9.24 -13.94 -14.40
N PHE A 191 -8.78 -15.03 -13.79
CA PHE A 191 -8.86 -16.38 -14.36
C PHE A 191 -10.28 -16.95 -14.33
#